data_AF-A0A3D1E901-F1
#
_entry.id   AF-A0A3D1E901-F1
#
_cell.length_a   1.000
_cell.length_b   1.000
_cell.length_c   1.000
_cell.angle_alpha   90.00
_cell.angle_beta   90.00
_cell.angle_gamma   90.00
#
_symmetry.space_group_name_H-M   'P 1'
#
loop_
_entity.id
_entity.type
_entity.pdbx_description
1 polymer ?
#
loop_
_entity_poly.entity_id
_entity_poly.type
_entity_poly.pdbx_seq_one_letter_code
_entity_poly.pdbx_strand_id
1 'polypeptide(L)' 'MSTAPTTAATPVQTHVGKPKWIRVKLPTGKNYTQLRGLVDQYKLNTICTSGSCPNMG' A
#
# COMPACT_ATOMS: atom_id res chain seq x y z
N MET A 1 -21.72 -36.15 -25.38
CA MET A 1 -21.33 -34.89 -26.04
C MET A 1 -21.04 -33.87 -24.95
N SER A 2 -19.78 -33.75 -24.51
CA SER A 2 -19.36 -32.80 -23.49
C SER A 2 -18.59 -31.67 -24.15
N THR A 3 -19.19 -30.49 -24.23
CA THR A 3 -18.51 -29.25 -24.61
C THR A 3 -17.93 -28.61 -23.34
N ALA A 4 -16.62 -28.35 -23.40
CA ALA A 4 -15.82 -27.76 -22.32
C ALA A 4 -16.18 -26.29 -22.05
N PRO A 5 -15.92 -25.76 -20.83
CA PRO A 5 -16.13 -24.35 -20.52
C PRO A 5 -15.04 -23.49 -21.16
N THR A 6 -15.43 -22.49 -21.95
CA THR A 6 -14.55 -21.46 -22.49
C THR A 6 -14.10 -20.54 -21.36
N THR A 7 -12.82 -20.60 -20.98
CA THR A 7 -12.19 -19.62 -20.08
C THR A 7 -12.09 -18.28 -20.79
N ALA A 8 -12.90 -17.30 -20.38
CA ALA A 8 -12.77 -15.92 -20.84
C ALA A 8 -11.49 -15.30 -20.26
N ALA A 9 -10.54 -14.96 -21.13
CA ALA A 9 -9.30 -14.28 -20.76
C ALA A 9 -9.60 -12.83 -20.36
N THR A 10 -9.34 -12.48 -19.09
CA THR A 10 -9.42 -11.10 -18.59
C THR A 10 -8.25 -10.29 -19.18
N PRO A 11 -8.48 -9.08 -19.71
CA PRO A 11 -7.39 -8.26 -20.24
C PRO A 11 -6.42 -7.89 -19.12
N VAL A 12 -5.13 -8.20 -19.33
CA VAL A 12 -4.05 -7.83 -18.41
C VAL A 12 -3.84 -6.32 -18.53
N GLN A 13 -4.38 -5.57 -17.57
CA GLN A 13 -4.11 -4.14 -17.44
C GLN A 13 -2.64 -3.96 -17.05
N THR A 14 -1.86 -3.31 -17.91
CA THR A 14 -0.47 -2.98 -17.62
C THR A 14 -0.44 -1.79 -16.66
N HIS A 15 0.09 -2.00 -15.46
CA HIS A 15 0.16 -0.96 -14.44
C HIS A 15 1.14 0.14 -14.87
N VAL A 16 0.62 1.33 -15.19
CA VAL A 16 1.43 2.52 -15.44
C VAL A 16 2.08 2.96 -14.13
N GLY A 17 3.41 2.87 -14.07
CA GLY A 17 4.16 3.23 -12.88
C GLY A 17 4.05 4.72 -12.52
N LYS A 18 4.15 5.03 -11.22
CA LYS A 18 4.19 6.42 -10.74
C LYS A 18 5.40 7.18 -11.32
N PRO A 19 5.30 8.48 -11.65
CA PRO A 19 6.45 9.26 -12.10
C PRO A 19 7.53 9.39 -11.01
N LYS A 20 8.77 9.71 -11.39
CA LYS A 20 9.90 9.73 -10.42
C LYS A 20 9.71 10.75 -9.29
N TRP A 21 9.12 11.92 -9.58
CA TRP A 21 9.01 13.04 -8.64
C TRP A 21 7.99 12.84 -7.51
N ILE A 22 6.99 11.96 -7.67
CA ILE A 22 5.98 11.68 -6.63
C ILE A 22 6.40 10.55 -5.68
N ARG A 23 7.52 9.87 -5.97
CA ARG A 23 8.01 8.78 -5.14
C ARG A 23 8.83 9.33 -3.98
N VAL A 24 8.58 8.80 -2.80
CA VAL A 24 9.31 9.11 -1.57
C VAL A 24 9.76 7.82 -0.91
N LYS A 25 10.79 7.91 -0.06
CA LYS A 25 11.24 6.79 0.74
C LYS A 25 10.31 6.62 1.93
N LEU A 26 9.93 5.38 2.20
CA LEU A 26 9.21 5.09 3.43
C LEU A 26 10.10 5.40 4.65
N PRO A 27 9.51 5.88 5.74
CA PRO A 27 10.22 6.17 6.97
C PRO A 27 10.93 4.91 7.47
N THR A 28 12.20 5.09 7.82
CA THR A 28 13.02 4.05 8.46
C THR A 28 13.74 4.72 9.62
N GLY A 29 13.73 4.10 10.80
CA GLY A 29 14.41 4.62 11.97
C GLY A 29 13.62 4.55 13.27
N LYS A 30 14.34 4.79 14.38
CA LYS A 30 13.83 4.59 15.75
C LYS A 30 12.60 5.44 16.05
N ASN A 31 12.61 6.72 15.67
CA ASN A 31 11.52 7.65 15.97
C ASN A 31 10.18 7.20 15.34
N TYR A 32 10.20 6.80 14.07
CA TYR A 32 9.02 6.28 13.39
C TYR A 32 8.51 4.99 14.05
N THR A 33 9.42 4.06 14.36
CA THR A 33 9.06 2.79 15.03
C THR A 33 8.45 3.04 16.41
N GLN A 34 8.99 3.99 17.17
CA GLN A 34 8.42 4.38 18.47
C GLN A 34 7.03 4.98 18.30
N LEU A 35 6.87 5.97 17.41
CA LEU A 35 5.57 6.60 17.15
C LEU A 35 4.52 5.56 16.73
N ARG A 36 4.88 4.65 15.81
CA ARG A 36 4.01 3.57 15.38
C ARG A 36 3.66 2.62 16.53
N GLY A 37 4.64 2.28 17.37
CA GLY A 37 4.44 1.48 18.57
C GLY A 37 3.46 2.13 19.55
N LEU A 38 3.54 3.44 19.77
CA LEU A 38 2.56 4.18 20.59
C LEU A 38 1.16 4.10 20.00
N VAL A 39 1.01 4.37 18.70
CA VAL A 39 -0.28 4.30 18.01
C VAL A 39 -0.91 2.91 18.15
N ASP A 40 -0.12 1.85 17.92
CA ASP A 40 -0.59 0.47 18.01
C ASP A 40 -0.90 0.07 19.48
N GLN A 41 -0.06 0.46 20.44
CA GLN A 41 -0.23 0.18 21.87
C GLN A 41 -1.56 0.73 22.40
N TYR A 42 -1.90 1.96 22.03
CA TYR A 42 -3.13 2.62 22.47
C TYR A 42 -4.31 2.39 21.52
N LYS A 43 -4.15 1.53 20.50
CA LYS A 43 -5.17 1.23 19.48
C LYS A 43 -5.74 2.49 18.82
N LEU A 44 -4.86 3.46 18.57
CA LEU A 44 -5.23 4.74 17.96
C LEU A 44 -5.29 4.61 16.44
N ASN A 45 -6.19 5.37 15.82
CA ASN A 45 -6.27 5.49 14.38
C ASN A 45 -5.69 6.84 13.94
N THR A 46 -4.79 6.81 12.97
CA THR A 46 -4.22 8.03 12.38
C THR A 46 -4.40 7.99 10.87
N ILE A 47 -4.62 9.16 10.26
CA ILE A 47 -4.71 9.28 8.80
C ILE A 47 -3.43 8.80 8.11
N CYS A 48 -2.28 8.96 8.77
CA CYS A 48 -1.00 8.51 8.27
C CYS A 48 -0.96 6.99 8.08
N THR A 49 -1.50 6.23 9.04
CA THR A 49 -1.56 4.76 8.98
C THR A 49 -2.67 4.27 8.05
N SER A 50 -3.90 4.75 8.23
CA SER A 50 -5.05 4.28 7.45
C SER A 50 -5.00 4.72 5.99
N GLY A 51 -4.46 5.91 5.73
CA GLY A 51 -4.33 6.49 4.40
C GLY A 51 -3.09 6.05 3.63
N SER A 52 -2.25 5.16 4.19
CA SER A 52 -0.96 4.77 3.58
C SER A 52 -0.14 5.98 3.13
N CYS A 53 -0.04 6.98 4.02
CA CYS A 53 0.51 8.28 3.68
C CYS A 53 1.97 8.15 3.20
N PRO A 54 2.31 8.64 2.00
CA PRO A 54 3.68 8.57 1.51
C PRO A 54 4.64 9.44 2.34
N ASN A 55 4.12 10.47 3.03
CA ASN A 55 4.92 11.49 3.73
C ASN A 55 5.17 11.19 5.22
N MET A 56 5.06 9.92 5.65
CA MET A 56 5.11 9.54 7.06
C MET A 56 6.53 9.53 7.66
N GLY A 57 7.38 10.46 7.23
CA GLY A 57 8.81 10.59 7.58
C GLY A 57 9.10 10.63 9.07
#